data_AF-A0A330GZ95-F1
#
_entry.id   AF-A0A330GZ95-F1
#
_cell.length_a   1.000
_cell.length_b   1.000
_cell.length_c   1.000
_cell.angle_alpha   90.00
_cell.angle_beta   90.00
_cell.angle_gamma   90.00
#
_symmetry.space_group_name_H-M   'P 1'
#
loop_
_entity.id
_entity.type
_entity.pdbx_description
1 polymer ?
#
loop_
_entity_poly.entity_id
_entity_poly.type
_entity_poly.pdbx_seq_one_letter_code
_entity_poly.pdbx_strand_id
1 'polypeptide(L)' 'MSVRITVLLDEDLDARFTAHCHERGFKKSTLVARLVRDYLAKEAIPQLSDQQSNLRRKPRARDKK' A
#
# COMPACT_ATOMS: atom_id res chain seq x y z
N MET A 1 9.75 -0.65 -6.99
CA MET A 1 8.90 0.53 -6.74
C MET A 1 8.07 0.25 -5.50
N SER A 2 8.20 1.04 -4.43
CA SER A 2 7.39 0.91 -3.20
C SER A 2 6.33 2.01 -3.16
N VAL A 3 5.09 1.63 -2.85
CA VAL A 3 3.97 2.56 -2.69
C VAL A 3 3.69 2.72 -1.20
N ARG A 4 3.53 3.96 -0.73
CA ARG A 4 3.17 4.27 0.65
C ARG A 4 1.67 4.49 0.73
N ILE A 5 1.03 3.85 1.71
CA ILE A 5 -0.35 4.12 2.10
C ILE A 5 -0.36 4.70 3.51
N THR A 6 -1.31 5.59 3.77
CA THR A 6 -1.57 6.14 5.10
C THR A 6 -2.93 5.60 5.55
N VAL A 7 -2.98 5.05 6.77
CA VAL A 7 -4.20 4.48 7.34
C VAL A 7 -4.59 5.32 8.54
N LEU A 8 -5.86 5.72 8.60
CA LEU A 8 -6.45 6.39 9.75
C LEU A 8 -7.20 5.35 10.56
N LEU A 9 -6.93 5.29 11.85
CA LEU A 9 -7.54 4.39 12.81
C LEU A 9 -7.97 5.23 14.01
N ASP A 10 -9.10 4.87 14.62
CA ASP A 10 -9.48 5.41 15.91
C ASP A 10 -8.53 4.95 17.02
N GLU A 11 -8.48 5.70 18.12
CA GLU A 11 -7.53 5.48 19.21
C GLU A 11 -7.66 4.09 19.85
N ASP A 12 -8.89 3.62 20.08
CA ASP A 12 -9.14 2.26 20.62
C ASP A 12 -8.59 1.18 19.69
N LEU A 13 -8.79 1.34 18.39
CA LEU A 13 -8.36 0.38 17.39
C LEU A 13 -6.83 0.37 17.26
N ASP A 14 -6.17 1.54 17.31
CA ASP A 14 -4.71 1.61 17.35
C ASP A 14 -4.15 0.93 18.60
N ALA A 15 -4.74 1.19 19.78
CA ALA A 15 -4.28 0.58 21.03
C ALA A 15 -4.33 -0.95 20.97
N ARG A 16 -5.46 -1.50 20.52
CA ARG A 16 -5.65 -2.96 20.37
C ARG A 16 -4.69 -3.54 19.32
N PHE A 17 -4.50 -2.85 18.20
CA PHE A 17 -3.58 -3.29 17.15
C PHE A 17 -2.12 -3.24 17.61
N THR A 18 -1.74 -2.22 18.38
CA THR A 18 -0.40 -2.07 18.97
C THR A 18 -0.10 -3.21 19.93
N ALA A 19 -1.01 -3.48 20.86
CA ALA A 19 -0.85 -4.56 21.83
C ALA A 19 -0.67 -5.91 21.11
N HIS A 20 -1.53 -6.20 20.13
CA HIS A 20 -1.44 -7.43 19.34
C HIS A 20 -0.11 -7.56 18.58
N CYS A 21 0.36 -6.47 17.98
CA CYS A 21 1.65 -6.44 17.30
C CYS A 21 2.82 -6.68 18.26
N HIS A 22 2.76 -6.09 19.46
CA HIS A 22 3.79 -6.21 20.49
C HIS A 22 3.88 -7.64 21.04
N GLU A 23 2.74 -8.26 21.37
CA GLU A 23 2.71 -9.65 21.87
C GLU A 23 3.27 -10.66 20.87
N ARG A 24 3.10 -10.40 19.57
CA ARG A 24 3.58 -11.29 18.51
C ARG A 24 4.93 -10.87 17.90
N GLY A 25 5.54 -9.78 18.35
CA GLY A 25 6.82 -9.29 17.87
C GLY A 25 6.81 -8.74 16.43
N PHE A 26 5.66 -8.30 15.92
CA PHE A 26 5.53 -7.75 14.56
C PHE A 26 5.50 -6.23 14.56
N LYS A 27 6.03 -5.62 13.50
CA LYS A 27 5.81 -4.18 13.23
C LYS A 27 4.39 -3.99 12.69
N LYS A 28 3.71 -2.93 13.12
CA LYS A 28 2.36 -2.54 12.64
C LYS A 28 2.25 -2.58 11.11
N SER A 29 3.20 -1.96 10.41
CA SER A 29 3.23 -1.90 8.94
C SER A 29 3.38 -3.27 8.28
N THR A 30 4.14 -4.18 8.88
CA THR A 30 4.31 -5.55 8.39
C THR A 30 3.01 -6.33 8.47
N LEU A 31 2.27 -6.19 9.57
CA LEU A 31 0.99 -6.88 9.75
C LEU A 31 -0.08 -6.33 8.80
N VAL A 32 -0.18 -5.01 8.64
CA VAL A 32 -1.10 -4.39 7.67
C VAL A 32 -0.81 -4.88 6.25
N ALA A 33 0.46 -4.88 5.83
CA ALA A 33 0.84 -5.38 4.50
C ALA A 33 0.47 -6.86 4.30
N ARG A 34 0.60 -7.69 5.36
CA ARG A 34 0.19 -9.09 5.33
C ARG A 34 -1.32 -9.25 5.21
N LEU A 35 -2.09 -8.47 5.99
CA LEU A 35 -3.56 -8.50 5.94
C LEU A 35 -4.08 -8.09 4.58
N VAL A 36 -3.53 -7.03 3.97
CA VAL A 36 -3.93 -6.59 2.62
C VAL A 36 -3.68 -7.69 1.59
N ARG A 37 -2.52 -8.36 1.63
CA ARG A 37 -2.21 -9.47 0.71
C ARG A 37 -3.15 -10.65 0.90
N ASP A 38 -3.40 -11.05 2.14
CA ASP A 38 -4.28 -12.18 2.47
C ASP A 38 -5.73 -11.92 2.05
N TYR A 39 -6.19 -10.69 2.28
CA TYR A 39 -7.52 -10.24 1.89
C TYR A 39 -7.71 -10.27 0.36
N LEU A 40 -6.77 -9.68 -0.39
CA LEU A 40 -6.80 -9.70 -1.86
C LEU A 40 -6.67 -11.11 -2.45
N ALA A 41 -5.89 -11.98 -1.81
CA ALA A 41 -5.75 -13.37 -2.24
C ALA A 41 -7.05 -14.16 -2.05
N LYS A 42 -7.82 -13.85 -0.99
CA LYS A 42 -9.12 -14.50 -0.70
C LYS A 42 -10.23 -14.02 -1.61
N GLU A 43 -10.29 -12.73 -1.94
CA GLU A 43 -11.31 -12.21 -2.86
C GLU A 43 -11.10 -12.61 -4.32
N ALA A 44 -10.01 -13.32 -4.65
CA ALA A 44 -9.64 -13.69 -6.02
C ALA A 44 -9.69 -12.49 -6.98
N ILE A 45 -9.40 -11.28 -6.48
CA ILE A 45 -9.32 -10.09 -7.32
C ILE A 45 -8.17 -10.36 -8.29
N PRO A 46 -8.45 -10.46 -9.61
CA PRO A 46 -7.38 -10.68 -10.58
C PRO A 46 -6.35 -9.58 -10.35
N GLN A 47 -5.07 -9.95 -10.22
CA GLN A 47 -4.01 -8.97 -10.20
C GLN A 47 -4.23 -8.11 -11.44
N LEU A 48 -4.64 -6.85 -11.24
CA LEU A 48 -4.74 -5.83 -12.28
C LEU A 48 -3.31 -5.62 -12.79
N SER A 49 -2.93 -6.57 -13.62
CA SER A 49 -1.74 -6.58 -14.42
C SER A 49 -2.00 -5.51 -15.46
N ASP A 50 -1.06 -4.58 -15.55
CA ASP A 50 -1.03 -3.49 -16.52
C ASP A 50 -1.80 -2.21 -16.14
N GLN A 51 -1.06 -1.25 -15.56
CA GLN A 51 -1.19 0.21 -15.79
C GLN A 51 0.06 0.98 -15.29
N GLN A 52 1.24 0.35 -15.32
CA GLN A 52 2.55 1.02 -15.13
C GLN A 52 3.25 1.21 -16.47
N SER A 53 2.56 1.71 -17.49
CA SER A 53 3.14 1.88 -18.82
C SER A 53 2.63 3.11 -19.56
N ASN A 54 2.29 4.24 -18.90
CA ASN A 54 2.04 5.45 -19.71
C ASN A 54 2.28 6.85 -19.13
N LEU A 55 2.82 7.03 -17.92
CA LEU A 55 3.07 8.39 -17.38
C LEU A 55 4.53 8.86 -17.50
N ARG A 56 5.16 8.69 -18.68
CA ARG A 56 6.50 9.25 -18.91
C ARG A 56 6.88 9.56 -20.36
N ARG A 57 5.95 10.04 -21.17
CA ARG A 57 6.28 10.80 -22.39
C ARG A 57 5.72 12.21 -22.28
N LYS A 58 6.45 13.09 -21.57
CA LYS A 58 6.34 14.52 -21.84
C LYS A 58 7.16 14.80 -23.11
N PRO A 59 6.59 15.21 -24.24
CA PRO A 59 7.36 15.92 -25.24
C PRO A 59 7.74 17.27 -24.60
N ARG A 60 9.03 17.51 -24.35
CA ARG A 60 9.47 18.89 -24.09
C ARG A 60 9.32 19.64 -25.40
N ALA A 61 8.31 20.48 -25.43
CA ALA A 61 8.04 21.40 -26.51
C ALA A 61 9.21 22.37 -26.67
N ARG A 62 9.77 22.33 -27.88
CA ARG A 62 10.01 23.47 -28.77
C ARG A 62 10.89 24.60 -28.23
N ASP A 63 12.14 24.48 -28.63
CA ASP A 63 13.06 25.57 -28.96
C ASP A 63 12.33 26.73 -29.66
N LYS A 64 12.40 27.93 -29.08
CA LYS A 64 12.15 29.19 -29.78
C LYS A 64 13.17 30.22 -29.30
N LYS A 65 14.27 30.27 -30.06
CA LYS A 65 14.90 31.44 -30.67
C LYS A 65 14.69 32.81 -30.02
#